data_AF-A0A2T1LQB0-F1
#
_entry.id   AF-A0A2T1LQB0-F1
#
_cell.length_a   1.000
_cell.length_b   1.000
_cell.length_c   1.000
_cell.angle_alpha   90.00
_cell.angle_beta   90.00
_cell.angle_gamma   90.00
#
_symmetry.space_group_name_H-M   'P 1'
#
loop_
_entity.id
_entity.type
_entity.pdbx_description
1 polymer ?
#
loop_
_entity_poly.entity_id
_entity_poly.type
_entity_poly.pdbx_seq_one_letter_code
_entity_poly.pdbx_strand_id
1 'polypeptide(L)'
;MNKQEAADYLGVSTRAIERYTQKGKLSVKYEGGKTRPVAVYDPSELDKLKEELKTTTYKPAIEAASSTPTELATIPIGLSGLVEKFILPLSGQLQQLTEAIQSLKTLSNNA
;
A
#
# COMPACT_ATOMS: atom_id res chain seq x y z
N MET A 1 -0.09 16.76 13.79
CA MET A 1 0.41 17.52 12.62
C MET A 1 -0.41 17.18 11.39
N ASN A 2 -0.70 18.15 10.53
CA ASN A 2 -1.43 17.90 9.28
C ASN A 2 -0.54 17.24 8.21
N LYS A 3 -1.14 16.69 7.16
CA LYS A 3 -0.44 16.02 6.04
C LYS A 3 0.64 16.88 5.38
N GLN A 4 0.37 18.18 5.20
CA GLN A 4 1.36 19.11 4.62
C GLN A 4 2.54 19.32 5.57
N GLU A 5 2.26 19.66 6.82
CA GLU A 5 3.29 19.87 7.84
C GLU A 5 4.18 18.63 8.05
N ALA A 6 3.58 17.44 8.01
CA ALA A 6 4.31 16.17 8.10
C ALA A 6 5.25 15.96 6.91
N ALA A 7 4.82 16.35 5.71
CA ALA A 7 5.63 16.28 4.49
C ALA A 7 6.82 17.23 4.58
N ASP A 8 6.58 18.47 4.99
CA ASP A 8 7.62 19.48 5.18
C ASP A 8 8.62 19.08 6.27
N TYR A 9 8.14 18.48 7.37
CA TYR A 9 8.97 18.03 8.49
C TYR A 9 9.96 16.92 8.14
N LEU A 10 9.52 16.00 7.28
CA LEU A 10 10.32 14.87 6.79
C LEU A 10 11.15 15.25 5.55
N GLY A 11 10.84 16.37 4.89
CA GLY A 11 11.45 16.76 3.63
C GLY A 11 11.03 15.86 2.46
N VAL A 12 9.82 15.31 2.49
CA VAL A 12 9.27 14.40 1.47
C VAL A 12 8.00 14.96 0.87
N SER A 13 7.53 14.39 -0.25
CA SER A 13 6.27 14.81 -0.85
C SER A 13 5.06 14.33 -0.05
N THR A 14 3.94 15.04 -0.15
CA THR A 14 2.65 14.63 0.44
C THR A 14 2.19 13.26 -0.05
N ARG A 15 2.56 12.87 -1.29
CA ARG A 15 2.30 11.54 -1.84
C ARG A 15 3.15 10.46 -1.16
N ALA A 16 4.37 10.77 -0.75
CA ALA A 16 5.19 9.85 0.02
C ALA A 16 4.56 9.56 1.38
N ILE A 17 4.05 10.59 2.07
CA ILE A 17 3.31 10.43 3.34
C ILE A 17 2.14 9.46 3.17
N GLU A 18 1.30 9.63 2.15
CA GLU A 18 0.19 8.70 1.87
C GLU A 18 0.68 7.27 1.64
N ARG A 19 1.79 7.08 0.93
CA ARG A 19 2.37 5.75 0.71
C ARG A 19 2.85 5.13 2.02
N TYR A 20 3.45 5.91 2.91
CA TYR A 20 3.88 5.40 4.22
C TYR A 20 2.68 5.02 5.09
N THR A 21 1.59 5.79 5.02
CA THR A 21 0.31 5.43 5.66
C THR A 21 -0.26 4.14 5.08
N GLN A 22 -0.30 3.99 3.76
CA GLN A 22 -0.78 2.77 3.10
C GLN A 22 0.08 1.54 3.42
N LYS A 23 1.39 1.73 3.62
CA LYS A 23 2.32 0.69 4.05
C LYS A 23 2.20 0.34 5.54
N GLY A 24 1.38 1.06 6.32
CA GLY A 24 1.27 0.88 7.76
C GLY A 24 2.48 1.38 8.56
N LYS A 25 3.31 2.24 7.95
CA LYS A 25 4.49 2.84 8.60
C LYS A 25 4.15 4.09 9.42
N LEU A 26 3.04 4.74 9.10
CA LEU A 26 2.49 5.89 9.83
C LEU A 26 1.02 5.63 10.12
N SER A 27 0.62 5.88 11.36
CA SER A 27 -0.76 5.96 11.79
C SER A 27 -1.37 7.27 11.30
N VAL A 28 -2.61 7.20 10.84
CA VAL A 28 -3.39 8.37 10.47
C VAL A 28 -4.69 8.39 11.26
N LYS A 29 -4.96 9.52 11.90
CA LYS A 29 -6.25 9.79 12.53
C LYS A 29 -6.97 10.81 11.67
N TYR A 30 -8.22 10.53 11.33
CA TYR A 30 -9.04 11.48 10.61
C TYR A 30 -9.92 12.23 11.60
N GLU A 31 -9.66 13.53 11.73
CA GLU A 31 -10.46 14.41 12.58
C GLU A 31 -11.46 15.20 11.74
N GLY A 32 -12.60 15.55 12.36
CA GLY A 32 -13.65 16.32 11.71
C GLY A 32 -13.17 17.72 11.34
N GLY A 33 -13.07 18.00 10.04
CA GLY A 33 -12.84 19.36 9.54
C GLY A 33 -14.13 20.03 9.09
N LYS A 34 -14.09 21.36 8.94
CA LYS A 34 -15.25 22.20 8.55
C LYS A 34 -15.93 21.77 7.25
N THR A 35 -15.18 21.18 6.31
CA THR A 35 -15.68 20.79 4.98
C THR A 35 -15.32 19.36 4.62
N ARG A 36 -14.16 18.87 5.08
CA ARG A 36 -13.68 17.50 4.86
C ARG A 36 -12.89 17.04 6.08
N PRO A 37 -12.85 15.73 6.37
CA PRO A 37 -11.95 15.18 7.39
C PRO A 37 -10.50 15.55 7.10
N VAL A 38 -9.76 15.91 8.14
CA VAL A 38 -8.33 16.26 8.06
C VAL A 38 -7.51 15.11 8.59
N ALA A 39 -6.48 14.72 7.84
CA ALA A 39 -5.54 13.70 8.25
C ALA A 39 -4.54 14.29 9.26
N VAL A 40 -4.59 13.79 10.50
CA VAL A 40 -3.70 14.16 11.59
C VAL A 40 -2.74 13.02 11.86
N TYR A 41 -1.46 13.36 11.85
CA TYR A 41 -0.33 12.46 12.09
C TYR A 41 0.30 12.76 13.45
N ASP A 42 0.72 11.69 14.13
CA ASP A 42 1.40 11.75 15.42
C ASP A 42 2.90 12.09 15.22
N PRO A 43 3.41 13.16 15.86
CA PRO A 43 4.78 13.62 15.64
C PRO A 43 5.84 12.58 16.03
N SER A 44 5.58 11.80 17.08
CA SER A 44 6.50 10.76 17.54
C SER A 44 6.72 9.64 16.51
N GLU A 45 5.75 9.37 15.64
CA GLU A 45 5.91 8.39 14.56
C GLU A 45 6.71 8.96 13.40
N LEU A 46 6.53 10.25 13.11
CA LEU A 46 7.31 10.97 12.10
C LEU A 46 8.81 10.99 12.47
N ASP A 47 9.14 11.14 13.75
CA ASP A 47 10.52 11.09 14.24
C ASP A 47 11.17 9.73 13.99
N LYS A 48 10.47 8.64 14.32
CA LYS A 48 10.95 7.27 14.02
C LYS A 48 11.18 7.08 12.53
N LEU A 49 10.25 7.54 11.70
CA LEU A 49 10.39 7.44 10.25
C LEU A 49 11.57 8.27 9.73
N LYS A 50 11.82 9.45 10.32
CA LYS A 50 12.97 10.30 10.00
C LYS A 50 14.29 9.61 10.29
N GLU A 51 14.36 8.85 11.37
CA GLU A 51 15.53 8.02 11.72
C GLU A 51 15.71 6.83 10.76
N GLU A 52 14.61 6.13 10.42
CA GLU A 52 14.62 5.05 9.42
C GLU A 52 15.10 5.54 8.03
N LEU A 53 14.70 6.74 7.62
CA LEU A 53 15.09 7.32 6.33
C LEU A 53 16.58 7.69 6.29
N LYS A 54 17.15 8.18 7.39
CA LYS A 54 18.58 8.50 7.48
C LYS A 54 19.45 7.23 7.33
N THR A 55 19.00 6.13 7.93
CA THR A 55 19.73 4.86 7.91
C THR A 55 19.60 4.11 6.59
N THR A 56 18.49 4.29 5.86
CA THR A 56 18.28 3.75 4.51
C THR A 56 18.99 4.62 3.46
N THR A 57 20.29 4.87 3.64
CA THR A 57 21.15 5.50 2.63
C THR A 57 21.70 4.41 1.71
N TYR A 58 21.64 4.67 0.40
CA TYR A 58 21.70 3.73 -0.73
C TYR A 58 22.91 2.77 -0.82
N LYS A 59 22.64 1.55 -1.31
CA LYS A 59 23.64 0.77 -2.09
C LYS A 59 23.65 1.30 -3.53
N PRO A 60 24.78 1.73 -4.10
CA PRO A 60 24.87 2.08 -5.50
C PRO A 60 24.75 0.81 -6.35
N ALA A 61 23.67 0.71 -7.14
CA ALA A 61 23.55 -0.27 -8.21
C ALA A 61 23.87 0.45 -9.53
N ILE A 62 25.16 0.67 -9.78
CA ILE A 62 25.65 1.05 -11.11
C ILE A 62 26.91 0.22 -11.35
N GLU A 63 26.73 -1.05 -11.74
CA GLU A 63 27.76 -1.72 -12.53
C GLU A 63 27.57 -1.27 -13.97
N ALA A 64 28.48 -0.42 -14.43
CA ALA A 64 28.58 -0.01 -15.82
C ALA A 64 29.02 -1.22 -16.66
N ALA A 65 28.07 -1.96 -17.22
CA ALA A 65 28.37 -2.94 -18.26
C ALA A 65 28.46 -2.22 -19.61
N SER A 66 29.68 -1.92 -20.03
CA SER A 66 30.01 -1.61 -21.42
C SER A 66 29.82 -2.87 -22.28
N SER A 67 28.93 -2.86 -23.28
CA SER A 67 29.11 -3.66 -24.51
C SER A 67 28.14 -3.25 -25.62
N THR A 68 28.73 -2.67 -26.67
CA THR A 68 28.47 -2.83 -28.13
C THR A 68 27.05 -2.76 -28.72
N PRO A 69 26.85 -2.04 -29.84
CA PRO A 69 25.57 -1.96 -30.54
C PRO A 69 25.43 -3.07 -31.60
N THR A 70 24.53 -4.04 -31.40
CA THR A 70 24.09 -4.96 -32.47
C THR A 70 22.64 -5.39 -32.27
N GLU A 71 21.78 -4.91 -33.17
CA GLU A 71 20.68 -5.60 -33.86
C GLU A 71 19.49 -6.22 -33.10
N LEU A 72 18.32 -5.99 -33.71
CA LEU A 72 16.96 -6.31 -33.31
C LEU A 72 16.74 -7.68 -32.63
N ALA A 73 16.12 -7.66 -31.46
CA ALA A 73 15.23 -8.72 -31.01
C ALA A 73 14.01 -8.14 -30.29
N THR A 74 12.85 -8.27 -30.93
CA THR A 74 11.52 -8.07 -30.34
C THR A 74 11.41 -8.81 -29.01
N ILE A 75 11.17 -8.08 -27.91
CA ILE A 75 10.88 -8.68 -26.61
C ILE A 75 9.38 -8.99 -26.56
N PRO A 76 8.94 -10.26 -26.46
CA PRO A 76 7.58 -10.56 -26.06
C PRO A 76 7.47 -10.24 -24.57
N ILE A 77 6.90 -9.08 -24.24
CA ILE A 77 6.56 -8.73 -22.86
C ILE A 77 5.35 -9.59 -22.46
N GLY A 78 5.62 -10.83 -22.06
CA GLY A 78 4.64 -11.72 -21.45
C GLY A 78 4.32 -11.24 -20.03
N LEU A 79 3.34 -10.34 -19.90
CA LEU A 79 2.82 -9.86 -18.61
C LEU A 79 1.91 -10.87 -17.89
N SER A 80 1.98 -12.16 -18.27
CA SER A 80 1.03 -13.20 -17.85
C SER A 80 1.50 -14.06 -16.68
N GLY A 81 2.79 -14.06 -16.33
CA GLY A 81 3.33 -15.02 -15.35
C GLY A 81 3.37 -14.58 -13.88
N LEU A 82 3.22 -13.29 -13.57
CA LEU A 82 3.44 -12.77 -12.21
C LEU A 82 2.16 -12.60 -11.38
N VAL A 83 0.99 -12.82 -11.98
CA VAL A 83 -0.31 -12.60 -11.32
C VAL A 83 -0.86 -13.88 -10.67
N GLU A 84 -0.40 -15.07 -11.09
CA GLU A 84 -1.01 -16.35 -10.68
C GLU A 84 -0.55 -16.92 -9.33
N LYS A 85 0.60 -16.51 -8.78
CA LYS A 85 1.10 -17.08 -7.50
C LYS A 85 0.71 -16.31 -6.24
N PHE A 86 0.13 -15.12 -6.37
CA PHE A 86 -0.25 -14.29 -5.21
C PHE A 86 -1.77 -14.12 -5.03
N ILE A 87 -2.60 -14.66 -5.92
CA ILE A 87 -4.07 -14.57 -5.83
C ILE A 87 -4.68 -15.98 -5.82
N LEU A 88 -4.37 -16.79 -4.81
CA LEU A 88 -5.19 -17.96 -4.45
C LEU A 88 -5.10 -18.12 -2.92
N PRO A 89 -6.13 -18.58 -2.19
CA PRO A 89 -7.56 -18.63 -2.47
C PRO A 89 -8.35 -18.18 -1.21
N LEU A 90 -8.72 -16.91 -1.12
CA LEU A 90 -9.58 -16.43 -0.01
C LEU A 90 -11.09 -16.68 -0.27
N SER A 91 -11.42 -17.62 -1.16
CA SER A 91 -12.81 -17.88 -1.59
C SER A 91 -13.53 -18.93 -0.74
N GLY A 92 -12.81 -19.81 -0.03
CA GLY A 92 -13.43 -20.94 0.68
C GLY A 92 -14.17 -20.57 1.98
N GLN A 93 -13.66 -19.59 2.75
CA GLN A 93 -14.28 -19.22 4.03
C GLN A 93 -15.53 -18.33 3.87
N LEU A 94 -15.65 -17.59 2.77
CA LEU A 94 -16.80 -16.72 2.52
C LEU A 94 -18.04 -17.48 2.00
N GLN A 95 -17.85 -18.66 1.42
CA GLN A 95 -18.96 -19.48 0.91
C GLN A 95 -19.78 -20.10 2.05
N GLN A 96 -19.13 -20.66 3.07
CA GLN A 96 -19.83 -21.27 4.22
C GLN A 96 -20.65 -20.25 5.02
N LEU A 97 -20.18 -19.01 5.14
CA LEU A 97 -20.93 -17.92 5.78
C LEU A 97 -22.16 -17.51 4.96
N THR A 98 -22.10 -17.59 3.63
CA THR A 98 -23.22 -17.19 2.78
C THR A 98 -24.36 -18.21 2.85
N GLU A 99 -24.04 -19.52 2.87
CA GLU A 99 -25.04 -20.59 3.01
C GLU A 99 -25.70 -20.61 4.39
N ALA A 100 -24.95 -20.30 5.46
CA ALA A 100 -25.49 -20.16 6.81
C ALA A 100 -26.51 -19.00 6.93
N ILE A 101 -26.27 -17.89 6.22
CA ILE A 101 -27.20 -16.75 6.21
C ILE A 101 -28.47 -17.07 5.43
N GLN A 102 -28.35 -17.79 4.30
CA GLN A 102 -29.50 -18.14 3.48
C GLN A 102 -30.41 -19.16 4.16
N SER A 103 -29.84 -20.17 4.83
CA SER A 103 -30.61 -21.17 5.58
C SER A 103 -31.40 -20.58 6.77
N LEU A 104 -30.82 -19.60 7.49
CA LEU A 104 -31.52 -18.85 8.54
C LEU A 104 -32.72 -18.04 7.98
N LYS A 105 -32.58 -17.49 6.78
CA LYS A 105 -33.63 -16.71 6.12
C LYS A 105 -34.80 -17.58 5.63
N THR A 106 -34.53 -18.82 5.25
CA THR A 106 -35.59 -19.77 4.85
C THR A 106 -36.40 -20.31 6.03
N LEU A 107 -35.80 -20.43 7.22
CA LEU A 107 -36.53 -20.81 8.44
C LEU A 107 -37.48 -19.70 8.94
N SER A 108 -37.16 -18.43 8.69
CA SER A 108 -38.02 -17.29 9.04
C SER A 108 -39.23 -17.09 8.11
N ASN A 109 -39.22 -17.66 6.91
CA ASN A 109 -40.27 -17.46 5.89
C ASN A 109 -41.27 -18.61 5.81
N ASN A 110 -41.11 -19.65 6.64
CA ASN A 110 -41.97 -20.84 6.64
C ASN A 110 -42.65 -21.07 8.00
N ALA A 111 -42.75 -20.01 8.81
CA ALA A 111 -43.47 -19.94 10.10
C ALA A 111 -44.65 -18.97 10.00
#